data_AF-A0AA95MAP2-F1
#
_entry.id   AF-A0AA95MAP2-F1
#
_cell.length_a   1.000
_cell.length_b   1.000
_cell.length_c   1.000
_cell.angle_alpha   90.00
_cell.angle_beta   90.00
_cell.angle_gamma   90.00
#
_symmetry.space_group_name_H-M   'P 1'
#
loop_
_entity.id
_entity.type
_entity.pdbx_description
1 polymer ?
#
loop_
_entity_poly.entity_id
_entity_poly.type
_entity_poly.pdbx_seq_one_letter_code
_entity_poly.pdbx_strand_id
1 'polypeptide(L)'
;MAVNWFVRDAIKVLGYKGRVHTYLIHSGPDSEWPWPQGVTPRDPFALHEALDFKGVPIHRFVPWPPPERVPLNEAVAHQKLKAIRAYRSQLVDREFLQSFTKSEEIFWGM
;
A
#
# COMPACT_ATOMS: atom_id res chain seq x y z
N MET A 1 -8.01 -6.61 12.94
CA MET A 1 -7.84 -5.78 14.15
C MET A 1 -6.85 -6.37 15.16
N ALA A 2 -6.89 -7.65 15.51
CA ALA A 2 -5.99 -8.24 16.53
C ALA A 2 -4.47 -8.06 16.29
N VAL A 3 -3.99 -8.14 15.03
CA VAL A 3 -2.56 -8.03 14.70
C VAL A 3 -1.98 -6.64 14.99
N ASN A 4 -2.74 -5.56 14.75
CA ASN A 4 -2.26 -4.19 15.00
C ASN A 4 -2.02 -3.95 16.50
N TRP A 5 -2.90 -4.47 17.36
CA TRP A 5 -2.75 -4.36 18.81
C TRP A 5 -1.51 -5.11 19.31
N PHE A 6 -1.27 -6.33 18.82
CA PHE A 6 -0.08 -7.10 19.16
C PHE A 6 1.22 -6.38 18.76
N VAL A 7 1.27 -5.81 17.54
CA VAL A 7 2.43 -5.05 17.05
C VAL A 7 2.67 -3.79 17.90
N ARG A 8 1.61 -3.07 18.27
CA ARG A 8 1.69 -1.89 19.14
C ARG A 8 2.26 -2.24 20.53
N ASP A 9 1.81 -3.33 21.12
CA ASP A 9 2.29 -3.75 22.44
C ASP A 9 3.74 -4.22 22.38
N ALA A 10 4.13 -4.95 21.34
CA ALA A 10 5.53 -5.32 21.11
C ALA A 10 6.44 -4.09 20.96
N ILE A 11 6.00 -3.06 20.22
CA ILE A 11 6.75 -1.81 20.04
C ILE A 11 6.96 -1.08 21.37
N LYS A 12 5.93 -1.02 22.23
CA LYS A 12 6.04 -0.43 23.56
C LYS A 12 7.04 -1.17 24.43
N VAL A 13 6.99 -2.51 24.45
CA VAL A 13 7.89 -3.35 25.25
C VAL A 13 9.35 -3.21 24.78
N LEU A 14 9.57 -3.11 23.46
CA LEU A 14 10.89 -3.01 22.87
C LEU A 14 11.49 -1.58 22.93
N GLY A 15 10.74 -0.59 23.42
CA GLY A 15 11.19 0.80 23.47
C GLY A 15 11.48 1.40 22.08
N TYR A 16 10.86 0.85 21.04
CA TYR A 16 11.09 1.29 19.67
C TYR A 16 10.58 2.73 19.47
N LYS A 17 11.45 3.62 18.96
CA LYS A 17 11.15 5.05 18.79
C LYS A 17 10.75 5.47 17.38
N GLY A 18 10.63 4.52 16.44
CA GLY A 18 10.19 4.83 15.08
C GLY A 18 8.69 5.08 15.00
N ARG A 19 8.25 5.61 13.85
CA ARG A 19 6.83 5.81 13.56
C ARG A 19 6.19 4.51 13.09
N VAL A 20 4.93 4.31 13.48
CA VAL A 20 4.14 3.16 13.04
C VAL A 20 3.09 3.67 12.06
N HIS A 21 3.16 3.16 10.85
CA HIS A 21 2.29 3.55 9.75
C HIS A 21 1.29 2.45 9.45
N THR A 22 0.08 2.83 9.05
CA THR A 22 -0.92 1.85 8.56
C THR A 22 -0.97 1.90 7.04
N TYR A 23 -0.88 0.72 6.41
CA TYR A 23 -1.02 0.54 4.97
C TYR A 23 -2.23 -0.36 4.69
N LEU A 24 -3.22 0.16 3.96
CA LEU A 24 -4.41 -0.59 3.54
C LEU A 24 -4.35 -0.89 2.06
N ILE A 25 -4.11 -2.16 1.75
CA ILE A 25 -3.95 -2.67 0.39
C ILE A 25 -5.31 -2.75 -0.34
N HIS A 26 -6.38 -3.18 0.35
CA HIS A 26 -7.74 -3.28 -0.19
C HIS A 26 -8.62 -2.12 0.28
N SER A 27 -8.23 -0.89 -0.02
CA SER A 27 -9.02 0.30 0.33
C SER A 27 -10.07 0.69 -0.73
N GLY A 28 -10.15 -0.05 -1.84
CA GLY A 28 -11.02 0.20 -2.99
C GLY A 28 -11.15 -1.02 -3.91
N PRO A 29 -11.79 -0.90 -5.10
CA PRO A 29 -11.79 -1.96 -6.09
C PRO A 29 -10.37 -2.31 -6.53
N ASP A 30 -10.03 -3.60 -6.51
CA ASP A 30 -8.71 -4.10 -6.92
C ASP A 30 -8.40 -3.81 -8.41
N SER A 31 -9.44 -3.56 -9.22
CA SER A 31 -9.32 -3.13 -10.63
C SER A 31 -8.89 -1.68 -10.82
N GLU A 32 -9.00 -0.83 -9.78
CA GLU A 32 -8.78 0.62 -9.86
C GLU A 32 -7.68 1.09 -8.91
N TRP A 33 -7.24 0.20 -8.03
CA TRP A 33 -6.21 0.44 -7.03
C TRP A 33 -5.24 -0.76 -6.99
N PRO A 34 -3.92 -0.56 -6.95
CA PRO A 34 -3.20 0.70 -7.04
C PRO A 34 -3.04 1.20 -8.48
N TRP A 35 -3.08 2.52 -8.66
CA TRP A 35 -2.92 3.18 -9.96
C TRP A 35 -1.57 3.92 -10.08
N PRO A 36 -0.85 3.81 -11.21
CA PRO A 36 -1.14 2.95 -12.37
C PRO A 36 -1.04 1.46 -12.00
N GLN A 37 -1.77 0.58 -12.68
CA GLN A 37 -1.60 -0.86 -12.47
C GLN A 37 -0.26 -1.35 -13.05
N GLY A 38 0.28 -2.42 -12.48
CA GLY A 38 1.53 -3.03 -12.88
C GLY A 38 2.77 -2.52 -12.12
N VAL A 39 3.90 -3.15 -12.43
CA VAL A 39 5.21 -2.84 -11.84
C VAL A 39 5.74 -1.54 -12.44
N THR A 40 5.64 -0.44 -11.70
CA THR A 40 6.05 0.89 -12.16
C THR A 40 6.98 1.55 -11.13
N PRO A 41 8.23 1.07 -10.98
CA PRO A 41 9.13 1.47 -9.89
C PRO A 41 9.58 2.94 -9.95
N ARG A 42 9.33 3.62 -11.07
CA ARG A 42 9.63 5.04 -11.27
C ARG A 42 8.41 5.94 -11.08
N ASP A 43 7.21 5.37 -11.12
CA ASP A 43 5.96 6.13 -11.05
C ASP A 43 5.41 6.10 -9.61
N PRO A 44 4.94 7.25 -9.09
CA PRO A 44 4.31 7.30 -7.77
C PRO A 44 2.90 6.70 -7.83
N PHE A 45 2.26 6.53 -6.66
CA PHE A 45 0.83 6.27 -6.62
C PHE A 45 0.09 7.55 -7.06
N ALA A 46 -0.58 7.44 -8.20
CA ALA A 46 -1.37 8.52 -8.73
C ALA A 46 -2.70 8.64 -7.96
N LEU A 47 -3.15 9.88 -7.80
CA LEU A 47 -4.47 10.19 -7.25
C LEU A 47 -5.52 9.84 -8.30
N HIS A 48 -5.99 8.60 -8.28
CA HIS A 48 -7.11 8.17 -9.10
C HIS A 48 -8.36 8.11 -8.22
N GLU A 49 -9.38 8.90 -8.58
CA GLU A 49 -10.72 8.69 -8.06
C GLU A 49 -11.24 7.40 -8.67
N ALA A 50 -11.52 6.42 -7.82
CA ALA A 50 -12.27 5.26 -8.25
C ALA A 50 -13.71 5.67 -8.48
N LEU A 51 -14.23 5.36 -9.67
CA LEU A 51 -15.58 5.70 -10.07
C LEU A 51 -16.39 4.43 -10.22
N ASP A 52 -17.65 4.44 -9.80
CA ASP A 52 -18.55 3.34 -10.09
C ASP A 52 -18.90 3.28 -11.60
N PHE A 53 -19.69 2.29 -11.99
CA PHE A 53 -20.14 2.12 -13.37
C PHE A 53 -20.99 3.29 -13.91
N LYS A 54 -21.39 4.25 -13.06
CA LYS A 54 -22.12 5.46 -13.42
C LYS A 54 -21.22 6.71 -13.38
N GLY A 55 -19.91 6.55 -13.16
CA GLY A 55 -18.97 7.67 -13.05
C GLY A 55 -19.04 8.40 -11.70
N VAL A 56 -19.66 7.80 -10.67
CA VAL A 56 -19.78 8.41 -9.33
C VAL A 56 -18.60 7.97 -8.46
N PRO A 57 -17.94 8.88 -7.73
CA PRO A 57 -16.85 8.51 -6.83
C PRO A 57 -17.27 7.44 -5.82
N ILE A 58 -16.55 6.31 -5.83
CA ILE A 58 -16.75 5.23 -4.86
C ILE A 58 -16.20 5.71 -3.52
N HIS A 59 -17.09 5.89 -2.54
CA HIS A 59 -16.69 6.24 -1.19
C HIS A 59 -15.71 5.21 -0.63
N ARG A 60 -14.52 5.69 -0.29
CA ARG A 60 -13.47 4.91 0.37
C ARG A 60 -13.77 4.84 1.87
N PHE A 61 -13.55 3.69 2.51
CA PHE A 61 -13.70 3.52 3.96
C PHE A 61 -12.64 4.29 4.78
N VAL A 62 -11.71 4.94 4.09
CA VAL A 62 -10.59 5.70 4.65
C VAL A 62 -10.39 7.00 3.87
N PRO A 63 -9.85 8.05 4.50
CA PRO A 63 -9.47 9.28 3.79
C PRO A 63 -8.58 8.94 2.59
N TRP A 64 -8.95 9.43 1.42
CA TRP A 64 -8.23 9.18 0.18
C TRP A 64 -7.76 10.51 -0.43
N PRO A 65 -6.49 10.63 -0.85
CA PRO A 65 -5.39 9.66 -0.70
C PRO A 65 -4.89 9.51 0.74
N PRO A 66 -4.05 8.49 1.03
CA PRO A 66 -3.27 8.49 2.27
C PRO A 66 -2.39 9.75 2.36
N PRO A 67 -2.37 10.44 3.51
CA PRO A 67 -1.73 11.75 3.63
C PRO A 67 -0.21 11.69 3.63
N GLU A 68 0.38 10.58 4.04
CA GLU A 68 1.84 10.45 4.14
C GLU A 68 2.39 9.74 2.92
N ARG A 69 3.43 10.34 2.33
CA ARG A 69 4.16 9.81 1.17
C ARG A 69 5.64 9.71 1.52
N VAL A 70 6.21 8.54 1.35
CA VAL A 70 7.62 8.24 1.65
C VAL A 70 8.32 7.88 0.35
N PRO A 71 9.19 8.75 -0.19
CA PRO A 71 9.90 8.47 -1.44
C PRO A 71 10.76 7.20 -1.34
N LEU A 72 10.77 6.41 -2.41
CA LEU A 72 11.65 5.27 -2.60
C LEU A 72 12.51 5.49 -3.83
N ASN A 73 13.76 5.06 -3.77
CA ASN A 73 14.56 4.95 -4.98
C ASN A 73 14.23 3.64 -5.73
N GLU A 74 14.59 3.60 -7.01
CA GLU A 74 14.30 2.47 -7.91
C GLU A 74 14.90 1.14 -7.40
N ALA A 75 16.09 1.17 -6.79
CA ALA A 75 16.72 -0.03 -6.23
C ALA A 75 15.91 -0.64 -5.08
N VAL A 76 15.37 0.21 -4.19
CA VAL A 76 14.50 -0.22 -3.08
C VAL A 76 13.16 -0.74 -3.62
N ALA A 77 12.57 -0.08 -4.62
CA ALA A 77 11.35 -0.56 -5.28
C ALA A 77 11.57 -1.96 -5.90
N HIS A 78 12.71 -2.21 -6.55
CA HIS A 78 13.04 -3.54 -7.07
C HIS A 78 13.30 -4.57 -5.97
N GLN A 79 13.90 -4.18 -4.85
CA GLN A 79 14.04 -5.06 -3.69
C GLN A 79 12.67 -5.46 -3.12
N LYS A 80 11.72 -4.53 -3.06
CA LYS A 80 10.32 -4.81 -2.68
C LYS A 80 9.68 -5.80 -3.63
N LEU A 81 9.84 -5.64 -4.95
CA LEU A 81 9.32 -6.59 -5.94
C LEU A 81 9.88 -8.00 -5.74
N LYS A 82 11.18 -8.13 -5.42
CA LYS A 82 11.81 -9.42 -5.11
C LYS A 82 11.18 -10.04 -3.86
N ALA A 83 10.93 -9.25 -2.82
CA ALA A 83 10.28 -9.70 -1.60
C ALA A 83 8.85 -10.18 -1.87
N ILE A 84 8.04 -9.41 -2.60
CA ILE A 84 6.67 -9.79 -2.99
C ILE A 84 6.67 -11.13 -3.75
N ARG A 85 7.58 -11.31 -4.71
CA ARG A 85 7.70 -12.54 -5.50
C ARG A 85 8.13 -13.77 -4.70
N ALA A 86 8.71 -13.60 -3.51
CA ALA A 86 9.11 -14.71 -2.65
C ALA A 86 7.91 -15.40 -1.97
N TYR A 87 6.82 -14.68 -1.70
CA TYR A 87 5.65 -15.20 -0.99
C TYR A 87 4.65 -15.91 -1.91
N ARG A 88 5.12 -16.93 -2.64
CA ARG A 88 4.38 -17.62 -3.72
C ARG A 88 3.00 -18.14 -3.31
N SER A 89 2.82 -18.57 -2.06
CA SER A 89 1.54 -19.11 -1.56
C SER A 89 0.48 -18.05 -1.25
N GLN A 90 0.86 -16.77 -1.19
CA GLN A 90 -0.03 -15.64 -0.90
C GLN A 90 -0.39 -14.83 -2.16
N LEU A 91 0.15 -15.20 -3.32
CA LEU A 91 -0.01 -14.49 -4.59
C LEU A 91 -1.23 -14.99 -5.40
N VAL A 92 -2.39 -15.20 -4.77
CA VAL A 92 -3.63 -15.49 -5.51
C VAL A 92 -3.95 -14.36 -6.48
N ASP A 93 -3.60 -13.12 -6.09
CA ASP A 93 -3.67 -11.94 -6.95
C ASP A 93 -2.28 -11.30 -7.16
N ARG A 94 -1.46 -12.01 -7.94
CA ARG A 94 -0.05 -11.67 -8.15
C ARG A 94 0.14 -10.29 -8.80
N GLU A 95 -0.68 -9.97 -9.79
CA GLU A 95 -0.55 -8.73 -10.56
C GLU A 95 -0.94 -7.52 -9.71
N PHE A 96 -2.04 -7.64 -8.96
CA PHE A 96 -2.45 -6.64 -7.98
C PHE A 96 -1.34 -6.36 -6.96
N LEU A 97 -0.81 -7.40 -6.29
CA LEU A 97 0.23 -7.21 -5.28
C LEU A 97 1.53 -6.63 -5.86
N GLN A 98 1.90 -7.01 -7.08
CA GLN A 98 3.08 -6.44 -7.75
C GLN A 98 2.88 -4.99 -8.15
N SER A 99 1.63 -4.55 -8.32
CA SER A 99 1.29 -3.17 -8.66
C SER A 99 1.64 -2.16 -7.56
N PHE A 100 1.87 -2.63 -6.32
CA PHE A 100 2.40 -1.82 -5.23
C PHE A 100 3.91 -1.53 -5.34
N THR A 101 4.57 -1.95 -6.42
CA THR A 101 5.95 -1.58 -6.72
C THR A 101 5.97 -0.19 -7.37
N LYS A 102 6.10 0.86 -6.54
CA LYS A 102 6.09 2.28 -6.92
C LYS A 102 7.36 3.00 -6.46
N SER A 103 7.53 4.25 -6.88
CA SER A 103 8.61 5.14 -6.43
C SER A 103 8.36 5.79 -5.07
N GLU A 104 7.35 5.35 -4.35
CA GLU A 104 7.04 5.79 -2.98
C GLU A 104 6.26 4.70 -2.23
N GLU A 105 6.19 4.84 -0.91
CA GLU A 105 5.14 4.23 -0.10
C GLU A 105 4.16 5.30 0.36
N ILE A 106 2.92 4.91 0.60
CA ILE A 106 1.87 5.81 1.08
C ILE A 106 1.24 5.25 2.33
N PHE A 107 0.97 6.11 3.31
CA PHE A 107 0.51 5.64 4.60
C PHE A 107 -0.59 6.54 5.17
N TRP A 108 -1.43 5.93 5.99
CA TRP A 108 -2.21 6.66 6.97
C TRP A 108 -1.40 6.76 8.26
N GLY A 109 -1.30 7.99 8.78
CA GLY A 109 -0.80 8.23 10.13
C GLY A 109 -1.72 7.57 11.16
N MET A 110 -1.13 7.11 12.26
CA MET A 110 -1.85 6.70 13.46
C MET A 110 -1.75 7.77 14.54
#